data_AF-A0A024HCR4-F1
#
_entry.id   AF-A0A024HCR4-F1
#
_cell.length_a   1.000
_cell.length_b   1.000
_cell.length_c   1.000
_cell.angle_alpha   90.00
_cell.angle_beta   90.00
_cell.angle_gamma   90.00
#
_symmetry.space_group_name_H-M   'P 1'
#
loop_
_entity.id
_entity.type
_entity.pdbx_description
1 polymer ?
#
loop_
_entity_poly.entity_id
_entity_poly.type
_entity_poly.pdbx_seq_one_letter_code
_entity_poly.pdbx_strand_id
1 'polypeptide(L)' 'MSHKPFLVIDGVALFPRRPREYVAAILQLKTLEERRAALAECPEEWQDLIRTQLVIAWDHPQRNKAG' A
#
# COMPACT_ATOMS: atom_id res chain seq x y z
N MET A 1 9.28 -16.05 -17.56
CA MET A 1 9.27 -14.69 -16.97
C MET A 1 9.02 -14.86 -15.48
N SER A 2 9.95 -14.44 -14.62
CA SER A 2 9.77 -14.58 -13.17
C SER A 2 8.82 -13.48 -12.70
N HIS A 3 7.54 -13.79 -12.57
CA HIS A 3 6.56 -12.90 -11.94
C HIS A 3 6.84 -12.91 -10.43
N LYS A 4 7.81 -12.12 -9.98
CA LYS A 4 8.01 -11.92 -8.54
C LYS A 4 6.79 -11.19 -7.98
N PRO A 5 6.21 -11.66 -6.86
CA PRO A 5 5.13 -10.94 -6.20
C PRO A 5 5.65 -9.62 -5.66
N PHE A 6 4.80 -8.60 -5.67
CA PHE A 6 5.11 -7.31 -5.06
C PHE A 6 5.19 -7.45 -3.53
N LEU A 7 4.22 -8.14 -2.95
CA LEU A 7 4.15 -8.43 -1.52
C LEU A 7 3.58 -9.83 -1.32
N VAL A 8 3.93 -10.46 -0.19
CA VAL A 8 3.27 -11.67 0.30
C VAL A 8 2.72 -11.36 1.68
N ILE A 9 1.40 -11.42 1.84
CA ILE A 9 0.71 -11.14 3.10
C ILE A 9 -0.03 -12.42 3.51
N ASP A 10 0.26 -12.94 4.70
CA ASP A 10 -0.34 -14.19 5.21
C ASP A 10 -0.27 -15.38 4.22
N GLY A 11 0.83 -15.47 3.46
CA GLY A 11 1.02 -16.52 2.45
C GLY A 11 0.34 -16.24 1.09
N VAL A 12 -0.36 -15.12 0.95
CA VAL A 12 -1.00 -14.69 -0.29
C VAL A 12 -0.08 -13.75 -1.06
N ALA A 13 0.35 -14.18 -2.24
CA ALA A 13 1.14 -13.39 -3.17
C ALA A 13 0.29 -12.34 -3.89
N LEU A 14 0.64 -11.07 -3.75
CA LEU A 14 -0.05 -9.93 -4.36
C LEU A 14 0.68 -9.46 -5.62
N PHE A 15 -0.09 -9.28 -6.69
CA PHE A 15 0.38 -8.81 -8.00
C PHE A 15 -0.42 -7.57 -8.45
N PRO A 16 -0.26 -6.42 -7.76
CA PRO A 16 -0.96 -5.21 -8.10
C PRO A 16 -0.54 -4.70 -9.50
N ARG A 17 -1.53 -4.29 -10.31
CA ARG A 17 -1.32 -3.80 -11.67
C ARG A 17 -1.67 -2.32 -11.82
N ARG A 18 -2.33 -1.73 -10.82
CA ARG A 18 -2.80 -0.34 -10.82
C ARG A 18 -2.49 0.33 -9.49
N PRO A 19 -2.28 1.67 -9.45
CA PRO A 19 -1.91 2.39 -8.22
C PRO A 19 -2.80 2.09 -7.01
N ARG A 20 -4.13 1.99 -7.21
CA ARG A 20 -5.07 1.68 -6.13
C ARG A 20 -4.85 0.30 -5.50
N GLU A 21 -4.41 -0.68 -6.29
CA GLU A 21 -4.10 -2.03 -5.78
C GLU A 21 -2.81 -2.02 -4.94
N TYR A 22 -1.80 -1.23 -5.35
CA TYR A 22 -0.60 -1.01 -4.53
C TYR A 22 -0.96 -0.37 -3.19
N VAL A 23 -1.78 0.69 -3.19
CA VAL A 23 -2.25 1.33 -1.95
C VAL A 23 -2.98 0.33 -1.06
N ALA A 24 -3.89 -0.47 -1.60
CA ALA A 24 -4.62 -1.49 -0.84
C ALA A 24 -3.71 -2.59 -0.26
N ALA A 25 -2.66 -2.99 -1.00
CA ALA A 25 -1.65 -3.93 -0.52
C ALA A 25 -0.82 -3.32 0.62
N ILE A 26 -0.37 -2.06 0.47
CA ILE A 26 0.41 -1.35 1.48
C ILE A 26 -0.42 -1.12 2.75
N LEU A 27 -1.70 -0.79 2.63
CA LEU A 27 -2.59 -0.56 3.78
C LEU A 27 -2.82 -1.82 4.64
N GLN A 28 -2.64 -3.03 4.08
CA GLN A 28 -2.70 -4.28 4.84
C GLN A 28 -1.50 -4.47 5.78
N LEU A 29 -0.38 -3.78 5.53
CA LEU A 29 0.79 -3.83 6.39
C LEU A 29 0.51 -3.15 7.73
N LYS A 30 1.00 -3.75 8.82
CA LYS A 30 0.66 -3.35 10.18
C LYS A 30 1.51 -2.19 10.67
N THR A 31 2.77 -2.14 10.26
CA THR A 31 3.72 -1.14 10.73
C THR A 31 3.98 -0.06 9.67
N LEU A 32 4.37 1.13 10.14
CA LEU A 32 4.78 2.23 9.26
C LEU A 32 6.04 1.88 8.46
N GLU A 33 6.94 1.09 9.04
CA GLU A 33 8.21 0.71 8.44
C GLU A 33 8.00 -0.20 7.22
N GLU A 34 7.18 -1.25 7.38
CA GLU A 34 6.77 -2.12 6.28
C GLU A 34 6.12 -1.33 5.14
N ARG A 35 5.26 -0.36 5.47
CA ARG A 35 4.59 0.48 4.46
C ARG A 35 5.58 1.34 3.67
N ARG A 36 6.59 1.88 4.34
CA ARG A 36 7.65 2.67 3.68
C ARG A 36 8.51 1.79 2.77
N ALA A 37 8.87 0.60 3.22
CA ALA A 37 9.59 -0.37 2.40
C ALA A 37 8.78 -0.76 1.16
N ALA A 38 7.50 -1.09 1.33
CA ALA A 38 6.62 -1.42 0.21
C ALA A 38 6.39 -0.26 -0.77
N LEU A 39 6.33 0.99 -0.27
CA LEU A 39 6.25 2.17 -1.14
C LEU A 39 7.53 2.34 -1.98
N ALA A 40 8.70 2.04 -1.42
CA ALA A 40 9.98 2.11 -2.13
C ALA A 40 10.10 1.05 -3.25
N GLU A 41 9.45 -0.11 -3.08
CA GLU A 41 9.37 -1.18 -4.09
C GLU A 41 8.35 -0.86 -5.22
N CYS A 42 7.54 0.20 -5.07
CA CYS A 42 6.60 0.60 -6.11
C CYS A 42 7.32 1.30 -7.28
N PRO A 43 6.76 1.23 -8.51
CA PRO A 43 7.24 2.01 -9.64
C PRO A 43 7.27 3.52 -9.31
N GLU A 44 8.40 4.18 -9.59
CA GLU A 44 8.65 5.59 -9.24
C GLU A 44 7.56 6.53 -9.80
N GLU A 45 7.09 6.28 -11.02
CA GLU A 45 5.99 7.00 -11.67
C GLU A 45 4.68 7.03 -10.86
N TRP A 46 4.46 6.03 -10.00
CA TRP A 46 3.25 5.91 -9.18
C TRP A 46 3.51 6.19 -7.70
N GLN A 47 4.77 6.28 -7.25
CA GLN A 47 5.10 6.48 -5.84
C GLN A 47 4.45 7.74 -5.28
N ASP A 48 4.48 8.85 -6.00
CA ASP A 48 3.89 10.12 -5.55
C ASP A 48 2.36 10.01 -5.39
N LEU A 49 1.70 9.39 -6.38
CA LEU A 49 0.26 9.13 -6.36
C LEU A 49 -0.14 8.18 -5.22
N ILE A 50 0.60 7.08 -5.05
CA ILE A 50 0.38 6.08 -4.00
C ILE A 50 0.59 6.73 -2.63
N ARG A 51 1.66 7.52 -2.46
CA ARG A 51 1.94 8.27 -1.23
C ARG A 51 0.79 9.20 -0.88
N THR A 52 0.30 9.98 -1.84
CA THR A 52 -0.84 10.88 -1.63
C THR A 52 -2.09 10.11 -1.19
N GLN A 53 -2.40 8.99 -1.86
CA GLN A 53 -3.54 8.14 -1.48
C GLN A 53 -3.39 7.51 -0.10
N LEU A 54 -2.17 7.10 0.29
CA LEU A 54 -1.90 6.58 1.63
C LEU A 54 -2.08 7.65 2.71
N VAL A 55 -1.62 8.88 2.46
CA VAL A 55 -1.84 10.01 3.37
C VAL A 55 -3.33 10.28 3.54
N ILE A 56 -4.09 10.35 2.45
CA ILE A 56 -5.55 10.54 2.49
C ILE A 56 -6.23 9.39 3.26
N ALA A 57 -5.85 8.14 3.00
CA ALA A 57 -6.44 6.98 3.67
C ALA A 57 -6.14 6.95 5.18
N TRP A 58 -4.98 7.47 5.59
CA TRP A 58 -4.59 7.57 6.99
C TRP A 58 -5.23 8.77 7.71
N ASP A 59 -5.33 9.90 7.01
CA ASP A 59 -5.93 11.14 7.51
C ASP A 59 -7.47 11.08 7.51
N HIS A 60 -8.09 10.10 6.82
CA HIS A 60 -9.54 10.05 6.69
C HIS A 60 -10.21 9.91 8.08
N PRO A 61 -10.99 10.93 8.55
CA PRO A 61 -11.55 10.96 9.91
C PRO A 61 -12.65 9.92 10.20
N GLN A 62 -12.85 8.92 9.34
CA GLN A 62 -13.96 7.96 9.43
C GLN A 62 -13.83 6.95 10.59
N ARG A 63 -12.76 6.99 11.39
CA ARG A 63 -12.62 6.23 12.65
C ARG A 63 -12.71 7.08 13.93
N ASN A 64 -12.96 8.40 13.82
CA ASN A 64 -13.26 9.29 14.95
C ASN A 64 -14.75 9.69 15.00
N LYS A 65 -15.67 8.79 14.64
CA LYS A 65 -17.01 8.79 15.25
C LYS A 65 -17.02 7.81 16.42
N ALA A 66 -16.34 8.22 17.48
CA ALA A 66 -16.68 7.78 18.83
C ALA A 66 -17.87 8.64 19.28
N GLY A 67 -18.91 8.01 19.82
CA GLY A 67 -20.02 8.66 20.52
C GLY A 67 -21.24 8.93 19.67
#